data_AF-A0A4S3PJD7-F1
#
_entry.id   AF-A0A4S3PJD7-F1
#
_cell.length_a   1.000
_cell.length_b   1.000
_cell.length_c   1.000
_cell.angle_alpha   90.00
_cell.angle_beta   90.00
_cell.angle_gamma   90.00
#
_symmetry.space_group_name_H-M   'P 1'
#
loop_
_entity.id
_entity.type
_entity.pdbx_description
1 polymer ?
#
loop_
_entity_poly.entity_id
_entity_poly.type
_entity_poly.pdbx_seq_one_letter_code
_entity_poly.pdbx_strand_id
1 'polypeptide(L)'
;MKKWLSSGQMIDQLRPGEIAIDNNGFKVAYDSKGVLRLYQSEEKINDRGNKYYISKEDNNCKWFILRNQNVSFDEVVEALNNGKNASLVLKDNREIIFNKFNLLTKVQGLKVSEVSEGKWYIQK
;
A
#
# COMPACT_ATOMS: atom_id res chain seq x y z
N MET A 1 6.60 -6.95 -14.22
CA MET A 1 7.58 -7.59 -13.32
C MET A 1 7.75 -6.77 -12.06
N LYS A 2 8.01 -7.39 -10.90
CA LYS A 2 8.38 -6.67 -9.67
C LYS A 2 9.82 -6.16 -9.83
N LYS A 3 10.04 -4.84 -9.73
CA LYS A 3 11.39 -4.24 -9.73
C LYS A 3 11.88 -4.20 -8.29
N TRP A 4 12.94 -4.94 -8.01
CA TRP A 4 13.63 -4.90 -6.72
C TRP A 4 14.63 -3.74 -6.67
N LEU A 5 14.69 -3.06 -5.54
CA LEU A 5 15.42 -1.83 -5.25
C LEU A 5 16.31 -2.04 -4.01
N SER A 6 17.43 -1.33 -3.93
CA SER A 6 18.15 -1.17 -2.65
C SER A 6 17.36 -0.27 -1.69
N SER A 7 17.71 -0.26 -0.40
CA SER A 7 17.07 0.63 0.58
C SER A 7 17.15 2.11 0.20
N GLY A 8 18.30 2.57 -0.31
CA GLY A 8 18.46 3.95 -0.81
C GLY A 8 17.55 4.24 -2.00
N GLN A 9 17.55 3.37 -3.02
CA GLN A 9 16.67 3.53 -4.19
C GLN A 9 15.19 3.46 -3.84
N MET A 10 14.82 2.67 -2.83
CA MET A 10 13.46 2.60 -2.31
C MET A 10 13.07 3.92 -1.68
N ILE A 11 13.92 4.50 -0.82
CA ILE A 11 13.66 5.80 -0.18
C ILE A 11 13.52 6.91 -1.22
N ASP A 12 14.40 6.95 -2.21
CA ASP A 12 14.36 7.96 -3.28
C ASP A 12 13.08 7.88 -4.12
N GLN A 13 12.46 6.71 -4.18
CA GLN A 13 11.30 6.45 -5.02
C GLN A 13 9.99 6.42 -4.21
N LEU A 14 9.99 5.97 -2.96
CA LEU A 14 8.77 5.74 -2.19
C LEU A 14 8.04 7.07 -1.98
N ARG A 15 6.77 7.14 -2.39
CA ARG A 15 5.95 8.35 -2.23
C ARG A 15 5.07 8.26 -0.99
N PRO A 16 4.62 9.40 -0.43
CA PRO A 16 3.58 9.39 0.59
C PRO A 16 2.33 8.59 0.14
N GLY A 17 1.89 7.68 0.99
CA GLY A 17 0.78 6.75 0.73
C GLY A 17 1.15 5.49 -0.08
N GLU A 18 2.41 5.33 -0.49
CA GLU A 18 2.90 4.07 -1.05
C GLU A 18 3.49 3.18 0.06
N ILE A 19 3.59 1.88 -0.22
CA ILE A 19 4.17 0.87 0.67
C ILE A 19 5.34 0.22 -0.07
N ALA A 20 6.48 0.04 0.57
CA ALA A 20 7.50 -0.87 0.09
C ALA A 20 7.55 -2.13 0.94
N ILE A 21 7.82 -3.26 0.30
CA ILE A 21 7.92 -4.57 0.95
C ILE A 21 9.31 -5.14 0.67
N ASP A 22 9.99 -5.62 1.71
CA ASP A 22 11.27 -6.29 1.56
C ASP A 22 11.14 -7.77 1.16
N ASN A 23 12.26 -8.42 0.93
CA ASN A 23 12.34 -9.85 0.61
C ASN A 23 11.99 -10.78 1.79
N ASN A 24 11.79 -10.26 3.00
CA ASN A 24 11.38 -11.01 4.19
C ASN A 24 9.91 -10.73 4.59
N GLY A 25 9.21 -9.86 3.85
CA GLY A 25 7.81 -9.52 4.10
C GLY A 25 7.59 -8.33 5.05
N PHE A 26 8.65 -7.66 5.51
CA PHE A 26 8.52 -6.39 6.23
C PHE A 26 8.01 -5.29 5.32
N LYS A 27 7.21 -4.39 5.89
CA LYS A 27 6.60 -3.28 5.17
C LYS A 27 7.15 -1.96 5.67
N VAL A 28 7.38 -1.01 4.77
CA VAL A 28 7.70 0.38 5.12
C VAL A 28 6.78 1.36 4.39
N ALA A 29 6.43 2.44 5.09
CA ALA A 29 5.63 3.55 4.56
C ALA A 29 5.96 4.84 5.30
N TYR A 30 5.73 5.98 4.66
CA TYR A 30 5.81 7.29 5.33
C TYR A 30 4.56 7.55 6.17
N ASP A 31 4.76 7.96 7.43
CA ASP A 31 3.68 8.44 8.28
C ASP A 31 3.23 9.86 7.90
N SER A 32 2.18 10.37 8.56
CA SER A 32 1.63 11.71 8.32
C SER A 32 2.63 12.87 8.52
N LYS A 33 3.75 12.61 9.19
CA LYS A 33 4.83 13.59 9.46
C LYS A 33 6.03 13.39 8.54
N GLY A 34 5.94 12.50 7.56
CA GLY A 34 7.03 12.20 6.62
C GLY A 34 8.13 11.33 7.22
N VAL A 35 7.89 10.66 8.36
CA VAL A 35 8.86 9.71 8.93
C VAL A 35 8.63 8.34 8.32
N LEU A 36 9.70 7.71 7.84
CA LEU A 36 9.64 6.34 7.33
C LEU A 36 9.48 5.35 8.50
N ARG A 37 8.41 4.57 8.47
CA ARG A 37 8.06 3.60 9.51
C ARG A 37 8.15 2.18 8.97
N LEU A 38 8.61 1.26 9.81
CA LEU A 38 8.66 -0.18 9.60
C LEU A 38 7.50 -0.86 10.33
N TYR A 39 6.88 -1.81 9.66
CA TYR A 39 5.77 -2.63 10.15
C TYR A 39 6.08 -4.10 9.92
N GLN A 40 5.66 -4.94 10.86
CA GLN A 40 5.70 -6.39 10.63
C GLN A 40 4.68 -6.80 9.57
N SER A 41 4.91 -7.95 8.93
CA SER A 41 4.11 -8.48 7.80
C SER A 41 2.59 -8.40 8.02
N GLU A 42 2.12 -8.68 9.23
CA GLU A 42 0.70 -8.76 9.57
C GLU A 42 0.12 -7.44 10.13
N GLU A 43 0.96 -6.45 10.41
CA GLU A 43 0.52 -5.21 11.01
C GLU A 43 -0.18 -4.30 9.98
N LYS A 44 -1.24 -3.63 10.45
CA LYS A 44 -1.86 -2.53 9.70
C LYS A 44 -0.93 -1.34 9.72
N ILE A 45 -0.71 -0.74 8.55
CA ILE A 45 0.06 0.51 8.42
C ILE A 45 -0.72 1.66 9.09
N ASN A 46 -0.06 2.34 10.02
CA ASN A 46 -0.58 3.47 10.79
C ASN A 46 0.58 4.27 11.42
N ASP A 47 0.32 5.41 12.04
CA ASP A 47 1.38 6.27 12.61
C ASP A 47 2.13 5.69 13.83
N ARG A 48 1.85 4.43 14.24
CA ARG A 48 2.47 3.73 15.39
C ARG A 48 3.58 2.75 15.01
N GLY A 49 3.92 2.62 13.72
CA GLY A 49 5.04 1.77 13.30
C GLY A 49 6.35 2.19 13.96
N ASN A 50 7.32 1.27 14.01
CA ASN A 50 8.65 1.60 14.49
C ASN A 50 9.35 2.52 13.49
N LYS A 51 10.16 3.48 13.94
CA LYS A 51 10.97 4.26 13.01
C LYS A 51 11.92 3.31 12.27
N TYR A 52 11.93 3.37 10.95
CA TYR A 52 12.89 2.61 10.16
C TYR A 52 14.22 3.37 10.12
N TYR A 53 15.30 2.70 10.51
CA TYR A 53 16.66 3.21 10.40
C TYR A 53 17.44 2.31 9.46
N ILE A 54 18.12 2.91 8.49
CA ILE A 54 19.03 2.16 7.62
C ILE A 54 20.32 1.88 8.41
N SER A 55 20.66 0.61 8.51
CA SER A 55 21.90 0.11 9.08
C SER A 55 22.77 -0.56 7.99
N LYS A 56 24.00 -0.92 8.35
CA LYS A 56 24.87 -1.72 7.46
C LYS A 56 24.27 -3.08 7.12
N GLU A 57 23.43 -3.63 7.99
CA GLU A 57 22.80 -4.95 7.80
C GLU A 57 21.71 -4.91 6.71
N ASP A 58 21.14 -3.72 6.46
CA ASP A 58 20.15 -3.48 5.40
C ASP A 58 20.74 -3.51 3.97
N ASN A 59 22.06 -3.69 3.81
CA ASN A 59 22.67 -3.84 2.49
C ASN A 59 22.14 -5.08 1.73
N ASN A 60 21.63 -6.08 2.45
CA ASN A 60 21.04 -7.28 1.86
C ASN A 60 19.52 -7.15 1.65
N CYS A 61 18.89 -6.13 2.21
CA CYS A 61 17.46 -5.90 2.03
C CYS A 61 17.19 -5.43 0.60
N LYS A 62 16.36 -6.19 -0.10
CA LYS A 62 15.80 -5.78 -1.38
C LYS A 62 14.35 -5.44 -1.18
N TRP A 63 13.95 -4.29 -1.72
CA TRP A 63 12.61 -3.77 -1.59
C TRP A 63 11.93 -3.76 -2.95
N PHE A 64 10.64 -4.06 -3.00
CA PHE A 64 9.83 -3.60 -4.11
C PHE A 64 8.79 -2.65 -3.55
N ILE A 65 8.64 -1.50 -4.18
CA ILE A 65 7.53 -0.63 -3.87
C ILE A 65 6.31 -1.31 -4.47
N LEU A 66 5.25 -1.46 -3.67
CA LEU A 66 3.90 -1.73 -4.13
C LEU A 66 3.39 -0.51 -4.90
N ARG A 67 4.04 -0.24 -6.03
CA ARG A 67 3.46 0.54 -7.09
C ARG A 67 2.68 -0.44 -7.91
N ASN A 68 1.36 -0.38 -7.86
CA ASN A 68 0.59 -0.63 -9.06
C ASN A 68 -0.70 0.16 -9.00
N GLN A 69 -0.61 1.25 -9.77
CA GLN A 69 -1.66 1.96 -10.49
C GLN A 69 -2.77 2.44 -9.58
N ASN A 70 -2.91 3.76 -9.44
CA ASN A 70 -4.25 4.34 -9.36
C ASN A 70 -5.04 3.77 -10.54
N VAL A 71 -5.60 2.59 -10.35
CA VAL A 71 -6.45 1.94 -11.32
C VAL A 71 -7.78 2.65 -11.24
N SER A 72 -8.43 2.75 -12.38
CA SER A 72 -9.81 3.18 -12.42
C SER A 72 -10.66 2.23 -11.57
N PHE A 73 -11.80 2.74 -11.09
CA PHE A 73 -12.77 1.90 -10.42
C PHE A 73 -13.25 0.73 -11.30
N ASP A 74 -13.29 0.92 -12.62
CA ASP A 74 -13.67 -0.13 -13.57
C ASP A 74 -12.67 -1.29 -13.59
N GLU A 75 -11.37 -0.99 -13.62
CA GLU A 75 -10.31 -2.00 -13.50
C GLU A 75 -10.36 -2.75 -12.15
N VAL A 76 -10.78 -2.07 -11.08
CA VAL A 76 -11.03 -2.71 -9.78
C VAL A 76 -12.17 -3.70 -9.89
N VAL A 77 -13.31 -3.29 -10.46
CA VAL A 77 -14.48 -4.17 -10.62
C VAL A 77 -14.12 -5.41 -11.45
N GLU A 78 -13.36 -5.23 -12.54
CA GLU A 78 -12.88 -6.34 -13.36
C GLU A 78 -11.95 -7.29 -12.57
N ALA A 79 -11.01 -6.74 -11.80
CA ALA A 79 -10.11 -7.54 -10.98
C ALA A 79 -10.86 -8.36 -9.92
N LEU A 80 -11.85 -7.75 -9.27
CA LEU A 80 -12.71 -8.42 -8.28
C LEU A 80 -13.53 -9.54 -8.91
N ASN A 81 -14.06 -9.32 -10.12
CA ASN A 81 -14.78 -10.35 -10.87
C ASN A 81 -13.89 -11.54 -11.24
N ASN A 82 -12.61 -11.28 -11.50
CA ASN A 82 -11.58 -12.29 -11.75
C ASN A 82 -11.01 -12.92 -10.46
N GLY A 83 -11.63 -12.71 -9.30
CA GLY A 83 -11.26 -13.35 -8.03
C GLY A 83 -10.06 -12.73 -7.33
N LYS A 84 -9.57 -11.57 -7.79
CA LYS A 84 -8.54 -10.80 -7.07
C LYS A 84 -9.18 -9.95 -5.99
N ASN A 85 -8.37 -9.48 -5.04
CA ASN A 85 -8.77 -8.46 -4.09
C ASN A 85 -8.32 -7.08 -4.58
N ALA A 86 -8.91 -6.03 -4.03
CA ALA A 86 -8.51 -4.65 -4.27
C ALA A 86 -8.42 -3.87 -2.96
N SER A 87 -7.73 -2.74 -2.93
CA SER A 87 -7.77 -1.81 -1.81
C SER A 87 -7.98 -0.36 -2.25
N LEU A 88 -8.67 0.40 -1.42
CA LEU A 88 -8.82 1.84 -1.51
C LEU A 88 -8.04 2.47 -0.37
N VAL A 89 -7.10 3.35 -0.69
CA VAL A 89 -6.40 4.18 0.29
C VAL A 89 -6.97 5.59 0.25
N LEU A 90 -7.55 6.00 1.38
CA LEU A 90 -8.15 7.31 1.56
C LEU A 90 -7.09 8.38 1.87
N LYS A 91 -7.47 9.66 1.79
CA LYS A 91 -6.59 10.80 2.07
C LYS A 91 -6.01 10.81 3.49
N ASP A 92 -6.71 10.20 4.44
CA ASP A 92 -6.28 10.04 5.83
C ASP A 92 -5.45 8.76 6.06
N ASN A 93 -4.96 8.14 4.99
CA ASN A 93 -4.19 6.90 4.97
C ASN A 93 -4.94 5.67 5.50
N ARG A 94 -6.27 5.72 5.69
CA ARG A 94 -7.05 4.50 5.94
C ARG A 94 -7.10 3.64 4.69
N GLU A 95 -6.76 2.36 4.82
CA GLU A 95 -6.90 1.36 3.78
C GLU A 95 -8.17 0.52 3.98
N ILE A 96 -8.93 0.35 2.91
CA ILE A 96 -10.14 -0.48 2.86
C ILE A 96 -9.94 -1.57 1.82
N ILE A 97 -10.01 -2.82 2.23
CA ILE A 97 -9.85 -3.99 1.34
C ILE A 97 -11.20 -4.45 0.82
N PHE A 98 -11.28 -4.66 -0.49
CA PHE A 98 -12.45 -5.14 -1.21
C PHE A 98 -12.20 -6.52 -1.82
N ASN A 99 -13.24 -7.33 -1.83
CA ASN A 99 -13.35 -8.58 -2.57
C ASN A 99 -14.69 -8.59 -3.32
N LYS A 100 -14.90 -9.59 -4.18
CA LYS A 100 -16.13 -9.73 -4.99
C LYS A 100 -17.42 -9.65 -4.18
N PHE A 101 -17.40 -10.10 -2.93
CA PHE A 101 -18.61 -10.24 -2.11
C PHE A 101 -18.92 -9.00 -1.24
N ASN A 102 -17.95 -8.12 -1.02
CA ASN A 102 -18.11 -6.99 -0.09
C ASN A 102 -17.98 -5.61 -0.75
N LEU A 103 -17.87 -5.54 -2.08
CA LEU A 103 -17.75 -4.28 -2.80
C LEU A 103 -18.90 -3.32 -2.48
N LEU A 104 -20.15 -3.78 -2.71
CA LEU A 104 -21.34 -2.94 -2.53
C LEU A 104 -21.54 -2.50 -1.08
N THR A 105 -21.37 -3.42 -0.13
CA THR A 105 -21.60 -3.12 1.30
C THR A 105 -20.55 -2.15 1.85
N LYS A 106 -19.29 -2.25 1.41
CA LYS A 106 -18.24 -1.31 1.83
C LYS A 106 -18.34 0.03 1.15
N VAL A 107 -18.68 0.08 -0.15
CA VAL A 107 -18.85 1.35 -0.89
C VAL A 107 -20.03 2.16 -0.33
N GLN A 108 -21.12 1.51 0.09
CA GLN A 108 -22.26 2.20 0.73
C GLN A 108 -21.89 2.92 2.03
N GLY A 109 -20.85 2.45 2.72
CA GLY A 109 -20.33 3.09 3.94
C GLY A 109 -19.41 4.29 3.67
N LEU A 110 -19.15 4.64 2.42
CA LEU A 110 -18.21 5.69 2.03
C LEU A 110 -18.91 6.85 1.33
N LYS A 111 -18.37 8.05 1.50
CA LYS A 111 -18.76 9.21 0.71
C LYS A 111 -18.29 9.03 -0.73
N VAL A 112 -19.03 9.58 -1.69
CA VAL A 112 -18.62 9.57 -3.11
C VAL A 112 -17.22 10.17 -3.28
N SER A 113 -16.90 11.25 -2.57
CA SER A 113 -15.56 11.86 -2.59
C SER A 113 -14.46 10.92 -2.11
N GLU A 114 -14.74 10.05 -1.13
CA GLU A 114 -13.76 9.08 -0.64
C GLU A 114 -13.46 8.01 -1.71
N VAL A 115 -14.49 7.59 -2.45
CA VAL A 115 -14.39 6.60 -3.53
C VAL A 115 -13.72 7.19 -4.78
N SER A 116 -14.02 8.44 -5.12
CA SER A 116 -13.52 9.12 -6.33
C SER A 116 -12.14 9.74 -6.18
N GLU A 117 -11.78 10.19 -4.97
CA GLU A 117 -10.48 10.83 -4.71
C GLU A 117 -9.48 9.88 -4.05
N GLY A 118 -9.95 8.75 -3.52
CA GLY A 118 -9.11 7.71 -2.97
C GLY A 118 -8.33 6.98 -4.06
N LYS A 119 -7.20 6.39 -3.64
CA LYS A 119 -6.31 5.65 -4.54
C LYS A 119 -6.67 4.18 -4.50
N TRP A 120 -7.04 3.63 -5.66
CA TRP A 120 -7.36 2.22 -5.81
C TRP A 120 -6.15 1.39 -6.20
N TYR A 121 -6.07 0.16 -5.70
CA TYR A 121 -5.00 -0.80 -5.95
C TYR A 121 -5.56 -2.21 -6.13
N ILE A 122 -4.96 -3.02 -7.01
CA ILE A 122 -5.28 -4.44 -7.16
C ILE A 122 -4.25 -5.28 -6.39
N GLN A 123 -4.71 -6.13 -5.48
CA GLN A 123 -3.87 -7.05 -4.73
C GLN A 123 -3.53 -8.27 -5.60
N LYS A 124 -2.25 -8.68 -5.59
CA LYS A 124 -1.75 -9.85 -6.32
C LYS A 124 -1.72 -11.08 -5.45
#